data_AF-A0A6N7Y9P5-F1
#
_entry.id   AF-A0A6N7Y9P5-F1
#
_cell.length_a   1.000
_cell.length_b   1.000
_cell.length_c   1.000
_cell.angle_alpha   90.00
_cell.angle_beta   90.00
_cell.angle_gamma   90.00
#
_symmetry.space_group_name_H-M   'P 1'
#
loop_
_entity.id
_entity.type
_entity.pdbx_description
1 polymer ?
#
loop_
_entity_poly.entity_id
_entity_poly.type
_entity_poly.pdbx_seq_one_letter_code
_entity_poly.pdbx_strand_id
1 'polypeptide(L)'
;MLGKLFKYEWRSISKLLLPIHGFVLLFALLSRFYFTISGGTDALLNTDSTIIGTLTMLLIFALVIVISSIAIFTYIYSGYHFYKNVFTDQGYLTNTLPVTPSQLLLSKELAALLWLLIDVVVISISIFILVGSTELFSNFSIFWRTLMRYASQTPLFTTLVIIALVLAPFLLIDILFFSITLGNLASSHKVLASIGAYVGIYVVQQIFGLIQLVVWGYFGSTTIMRVNIYSNNYFFKTFLNPILITGLIFNIILIAVCWMGSKYIMTKRLNLQ
;
A
#
# COMPACT_ATOMS: atom_id res chain seq x y z
N MET A 1 19.44 -9.81 -18.11
CA MET A 1 18.82 -8.60 -18.72
C MET A 1 17.90 -7.86 -17.74
N LEU A 2 17.14 -8.57 -16.89
CA LEU A 2 16.25 -7.99 -15.87
C LEU A 2 16.88 -6.87 -15.03
N GLY A 3 18.11 -7.06 -14.51
CA GLY A 3 18.78 -6.02 -13.72
C GLY A 3 19.05 -4.71 -14.49
N LYS A 4 19.27 -4.78 -15.81
CA LYS A 4 19.40 -3.57 -16.64
C LYS A 4 18.05 -2.87 -16.80
N LEU A 5 16.99 -3.64 -17.09
CA LEU A 5 15.62 -3.10 -17.19
C LEU A 5 15.22 -2.40 -15.88
N PHE A 6 15.37 -3.10 -14.76
CA PHE A 6 15.09 -2.56 -13.43
C PHE A 6 15.89 -1.29 -13.15
N LYS A 7 17.21 -1.27 -13.42
CA LYS A 7 18.05 -0.09 -13.20
C LYS A 7 17.55 1.14 -13.97
N TYR A 8 17.17 0.97 -15.24
CA TYR A 8 16.67 2.08 -16.06
C TYR A 8 15.26 2.51 -15.64
N GLU A 9 14.40 1.55 -15.29
CA GLU A 9 13.06 1.83 -14.79
C GLU A 9 13.12 2.62 -13.48
N TRP A 10 13.90 2.13 -12.52
CA TRP A 10 14.16 2.78 -11.24
C TRP A 10 14.64 4.21 -11.44
N ARG A 11 15.65 4.40 -12.28
CA ARG A 11 16.21 5.73 -12.57
C ARG A 11 15.18 6.66 -13.22
N SER A 12 14.30 6.14 -14.07
CA SER A 12 13.24 6.92 -14.72
C SER A 12 12.22 7.42 -13.69
N ILE A 13 11.73 6.53 -12.83
CA ILE A 13 10.76 6.85 -11.77
C ILE A 13 11.37 7.79 -10.73
N SER A 14 12.63 7.55 -10.35
CA SER A 14 13.35 8.32 -9.32
C SER A 14 13.47 9.80 -9.64
N LYS A 15 13.50 10.19 -10.91
CA LYS A 15 13.62 11.60 -11.31
C LYS A 15 12.47 12.46 -10.76
N LEU A 16 11.28 11.89 -10.63
CA LEU A 16 10.11 12.58 -10.11
C LEU A 16 9.88 12.26 -8.63
N LEU A 17 9.96 10.99 -8.24
CA LEU A 17 9.61 10.60 -6.87
C LEU A 17 10.62 11.12 -5.85
N LEU A 18 11.93 11.11 -6.16
CA LEU A 18 12.95 11.54 -5.20
C LEU A 18 12.77 13.02 -4.77
N PRO A 19 12.61 14.00 -5.69
CA PRO A 19 12.30 15.37 -5.30
C PRO A 19 11.03 15.53 -4.46
N ILE A 20 9.95 14.80 -4.79
CA ILE A 20 8.67 14.90 -4.08
C ILE A 20 8.79 14.37 -2.65
N HIS A 21 9.46 13.22 -2.45
CA HIS A 21 9.70 12.69 -1.11
C HIS A 21 10.62 13.60 -0.31
N GLY A 22 11.65 14.18 -0.95
CA GLY A 22 12.50 15.19 -0.33
C GLY A 22 11.72 16.42 0.12
N PHE A 23 10.76 16.88 -0.68
CA PHE A 23 9.89 18.00 -0.33
C PHE A 23 9.00 17.69 0.89
N VAL A 24 8.43 16.48 0.97
CA VAL A 24 7.62 16.07 2.14
C VAL A 24 8.45 16.02 3.43
N LEU A 25 9.70 15.51 3.37
CA LEU A 25 10.60 15.53 4.52
C LEU A 25 10.99 16.96 4.91
N LEU A 26 11.30 17.81 3.93
CA LEU A 26 11.60 19.22 4.16
C LEU A 26 10.40 19.94 4.80
N PHE A 27 9.19 19.67 4.32
CA PHE A 27 7.96 20.24 4.85
C PHE A 27 7.71 19.80 6.31
N ALA A 28 7.97 18.53 6.64
CA ALA A 28 7.92 18.04 8.02
C ALA A 28 8.95 18.74 8.93
N LEU A 29 10.18 18.95 8.44
CA LEU A 29 11.24 19.65 9.18
C LEU A 29 10.88 21.12 9.43
N LEU A 30 10.44 21.85 8.41
CA LEU A 30 10.01 23.25 8.54
C LEU A 30 8.85 23.39 9.54
N SER A 31 7.90 22.45 9.49
CA SER A 31 6.76 22.44 10.40
C SER A 31 7.20 22.20 11.85
N ARG A 32 8.15 21.27 12.07
CA ARG A 32 8.73 21.06 13.41
C ARG A 32 9.45 22.32 13.92
N PHE A 33 10.17 23.01 13.05
CA PHE A 33 10.84 24.27 13.39
C PHE A 33 9.83 25.35 13.81
N TYR A 34 8.74 25.51 13.05
CA TYR A 34 7.65 26.42 13.40
C TYR A 34 7.03 26.11 14.76
N PHE A 35 6.71 24.84 15.04
CA PHE A 35 6.15 24.45 16.33
C PHE A 35 7.12 24.68 17.49
N THR A 36 8.42 24.47 17.27
CA THR A 36 9.44 24.67 18.32
C THR A 36 9.63 26.15 18.66
N ILE A 37 9.69 27.03 17.65
CA ILE A 37 9.79 28.49 17.87
C ILE A 37 8.55 29.03 18.58
N SER A 38 7.39 28.48 18.27
CA SER A 38 6.11 28.94 18.81
C SER A 38 5.83 28.45 20.24
N GLY A 39 6.84 27.92 20.95
CA GLY A 39 6.71 27.45 22.33
C GLY A 39 6.29 25.98 22.48
N GLY A 40 6.25 25.22 21.39
CA GLY A 40 5.84 23.82 21.36
C GLY A 40 4.38 23.63 20.96
N THR A 41 4.01 22.39 20.63
CA THR A 41 2.63 22.02 20.24
C THR A 41 1.64 22.28 21.36
N ASP A 42 2.03 22.02 22.61
CA ASP A 42 1.12 22.14 23.75
C ASP A 42 0.83 23.60 24.10
N ALA A 43 1.82 24.48 23.97
CA ALA A 43 1.62 25.92 24.14
C ALA A 43 0.68 26.48 23.06
N LEU A 44 0.88 26.07 21.80
CA LEU A 44 0.07 26.50 20.66
C LEU A 44 -1.40 26.03 20.75
N LEU A 45 -1.61 24.77 21.12
CA LEU A 45 -2.95 24.17 21.21
C LEU A 45 -3.76 24.70 22.40
N ASN A 46 -3.08 25.10 23.48
CA ASN A 46 -3.70 25.65 24.69
C ASN A 46 -3.61 27.18 24.76
N THR A 47 -3.39 27.86 23.63
CA THR A 47 -3.42 29.33 23.59
C THR A 47 -4.83 29.88 23.83
N ASP A 48 -4.95 30.94 24.64
CA ASP A 48 -6.22 31.65 24.86
C ASP A 48 -6.76 32.31 23.58
N SER A 49 -5.89 32.56 22.61
CA SER A 49 -6.27 33.12 21.32
C SER A 49 -6.87 32.06 20.39
N THR A 50 -8.19 32.14 20.21
CA THR A 50 -8.97 31.26 19.31
C THR A 50 -8.43 31.23 17.87
N ILE A 51 -7.88 32.34 17.38
CA ILE A 51 -7.32 32.46 16.02
C ILE A 51 -6.02 31.65 15.86
N ILE A 52 -5.11 31.71 16.83
CA ILE A 52 -3.84 30.97 16.75
C ILE A 52 -4.10 29.47 16.93
N GLY A 53 -4.94 29.09 17.89
CA GLY A 53 -5.35 27.69 18.08
C GLY A 53 -5.99 27.09 16.83
N THR A 54 -6.92 27.79 16.18
CA THR A 54 -7.55 27.30 14.93
C THR A 54 -6.56 27.19 13.77
N LEU A 55 -5.64 28.15 13.60
CA LEU A 55 -4.61 28.09 12.56
C LEU A 55 -3.66 26.89 12.76
N THR A 56 -3.28 26.61 14.01
CA THR A 56 -2.38 25.50 14.33
C THR A 56 -3.04 24.14 14.09
N MET A 57 -4.31 23.98 14.43
CA MET A 57 -5.10 22.79 14.11
C MET A 57 -5.22 22.59 12.59
N LEU A 58 -5.46 23.66 11.83
CA LEU A 58 -5.51 23.59 10.37
C LEU A 58 -4.15 23.16 9.77
N LEU A 59 -3.04 23.67 10.33
CA LEU A 59 -1.68 23.31 9.91
C LEU A 59 -1.40 21.83 10.17
N ILE A 60 -1.72 21.31 11.37
CA ILE A 60 -1.57 19.89 11.71
C ILE A 60 -2.41 19.03 10.76
N PHE A 61 -3.67 19.42 10.51
CA PHE A 61 -4.54 18.71 9.58
C PHE A 61 -3.97 18.67 8.16
N ALA A 62 -3.50 19.81 7.64
CA ALA A 62 -2.85 19.89 6.35
C ALA A 62 -1.60 19.01 6.26
N LEU A 63 -0.79 18.93 7.34
CA LEU A 63 0.37 18.05 7.40
C LEU A 63 0.02 16.58 7.27
N VAL A 64 -1.01 16.12 7.98
CA VAL A 64 -1.48 14.74 7.90
C VAL A 64 -1.93 14.41 6.47
N ILE A 65 -2.64 15.32 5.81
CA ILE A 65 -3.05 15.14 4.41
C ILE A 65 -1.84 15.06 3.48
N VAL A 66 -0.89 16.00 3.59
CA VAL A 66 0.30 16.02 2.72
C VAL A 66 1.12 14.74 2.89
N ILE A 67 1.39 14.32 4.13
CA ILE A 67 2.17 13.10 4.41
C ILE A 67 1.43 11.84 3.93
N SER A 68 0.13 11.73 4.16
CA SER A 68 -0.64 10.56 3.70
C SER A 68 -0.83 10.51 2.19
N SER A 69 -0.88 11.67 1.51
CA SER A 69 -1.07 11.76 0.07
C SER A 69 0.11 11.22 -0.75
N ILE A 70 1.33 11.17 -0.19
CA ILE A 70 2.52 10.74 -0.94
C ILE A 70 2.42 9.29 -1.40
N ALA A 71 1.95 8.38 -0.54
CA ALA A 71 1.79 6.97 -0.88
C ALA A 71 0.76 6.78 -1.99
N ILE A 72 -0.34 7.54 -1.96
CA ILE A 72 -1.37 7.53 -3.01
C ILE A 72 -0.78 8.06 -4.31
N PHE A 73 -0.02 9.15 -4.25
CA PHE A 73 0.65 9.73 -5.41
C PHE A 73 1.64 8.75 -6.04
N THR A 74 2.52 8.12 -5.24
CA THR A 74 3.47 7.12 -5.70
C THR A 74 2.76 5.96 -6.37
N TYR A 75 1.69 5.44 -5.76
CA TYR A 75 0.89 4.35 -6.32
C TYR A 75 0.28 4.70 -7.69
N ILE A 76 -0.41 5.84 -7.78
CA ILE A 76 -1.02 6.31 -9.03
C ILE A 76 0.05 6.59 -10.09
N TYR A 77 1.17 7.21 -9.71
CA TYR A 77 2.26 7.51 -10.61
C TYR A 77 2.92 6.24 -11.16
N SER A 78 3.11 5.19 -10.34
CA SER A 78 3.58 3.89 -10.81
C SER A 78 2.66 3.30 -11.89
N GLY A 79 1.34 3.40 -11.71
CA GLY A 79 0.36 2.97 -12.71
C GLY A 79 0.42 3.80 -13.99
N TYR A 80 0.44 5.13 -13.87
CA TYR A 80 0.58 6.03 -15.02
C TYR A 80 1.88 5.79 -15.80
N HIS A 81 2.99 5.61 -15.10
CA HIS A 81 4.30 5.36 -15.70
C HIS A 81 4.34 3.99 -16.40
N PHE A 82 3.72 2.95 -15.80
CA PHE A 82 3.53 1.66 -16.44
C PHE A 82 2.70 1.78 -17.72
N TYR A 83 1.53 2.44 -17.67
CA TYR A 83 0.67 2.66 -18.84
C TYR A 83 1.43 3.37 -19.96
N LYS A 84 2.09 4.48 -19.63
CA LYS A 84 2.84 5.28 -20.61
C LYS A 84 3.98 4.48 -21.23
N ASN A 85 4.77 3.78 -20.43
CA ASN A 85 5.94 3.06 -20.94
C ASN A 85 5.62 1.79 -21.72
N VAL A 86 4.44 1.18 -21.52
CA VAL A 86 4.10 -0.11 -22.13
C VAL A 86 3.07 0.02 -23.25
N PHE A 87 2.09 0.91 -23.12
CA PHE A 87 0.89 0.92 -23.97
C PHE A 87 0.69 2.20 -24.81
N THR A 88 1.60 3.18 -24.70
CA THR A 88 1.59 4.38 -25.56
C THR A 88 2.70 4.33 -26.60
N ASP A 89 2.98 5.43 -27.31
CA ASP A 89 4.05 5.50 -28.34
C ASP A 89 5.42 5.07 -27.81
N GLN A 90 5.72 5.41 -26.55
CA GLN A 90 6.95 4.97 -25.87
C GLN A 90 6.99 3.45 -25.67
N GLY A 91 5.83 2.81 -25.64
CA GLY A 91 5.63 1.37 -25.60
C GLY A 91 6.14 0.64 -26.83
N TYR A 92 6.19 1.28 -28.00
CA TYR A 92 6.74 0.64 -29.20
C TYR A 92 8.21 0.27 -29.01
N LEU A 93 9.01 1.20 -28.48
CA LEU A 93 10.42 0.95 -28.14
C LEU A 93 10.55 -0.08 -27.02
N THR A 94 9.68 -0.01 -26.01
CA THR A 94 9.74 -0.89 -24.83
C THR A 94 9.42 -2.35 -25.18
N ASN A 95 8.45 -2.57 -26.07
CA ASN A 95 8.04 -3.91 -26.50
C ASN A 95 8.89 -4.51 -27.63
N THR A 96 9.73 -3.71 -28.31
CA THR A 96 10.68 -4.19 -29.33
C THR A 96 12.05 -4.56 -28.77
N LEU A 97 12.29 -4.29 -27.48
CA LEU A 97 13.49 -4.77 -26.80
C LEU A 97 13.57 -6.31 -26.86
N PRO A 98 14.77 -6.91 -27.03
CA PRO A 98 14.96 -8.36 -27.06
C PRO A 98 14.88 -8.97 -25.65
N VAL A 99 13.75 -8.74 -24.96
CA VAL A 99 13.45 -9.20 -23.61
C VAL A 99 12.03 -9.78 -23.56
N THR A 100 11.78 -10.69 -22.64
CA THR A 100 10.44 -11.30 -22.53
C THR A 100 9.45 -10.35 -21.85
N PRO A 101 8.15 -10.40 -22.19
CA PRO A 101 7.11 -9.62 -21.49
C PRO A 101 7.10 -9.85 -19.97
N SER A 102 7.41 -11.07 -19.52
CA SER A 102 7.52 -11.38 -18.08
C SER A 102 8.66 -10.60 -17.40
N GLN A 103 9.81 -10.46 -18.07
CA GLN A 103 10.93 -9.69 -17.53
C GLN A 103 10.62 -8.19 -17.51
N LEU A 104 9.86 -7.71 -18.49
CA LEU A 104 9.42 -6.32 -18.56
C LEU A 104 8.45 -6.02 -17.41
N LEU A 105 7.43 -6.85 -17.23
CA LEU A 105 6.45 -6.75 -16.16
C LEU A 105 7.13 -6.80 -14.78
N LEU A 106 7.94 -7.83 -14.51
CA LEU A 106 8.67 -7.98 -13.25
C LEU A 106 9.60 -6.80 -12.94
N SER A 107 10.26 -6.23 -13.96
CA SER A 107 11.14 -5.08 -13.75
C SER A 107 10.39 -3.83 -13.26
N LYS A 108 9.14 -3.66 -13.71
CA LYS A 108 8.28 -2.54 -13.33
C LYS A 108 7.62 -2.78 -11.98
N GLU A 109 7.20 -4.01 -11.72
CA GLU A 109 6.64 -4.42 -10.42
C GLU A 109 7.66 -4.21 -9.30
N LEU A 110 8.89 -4.72 -9.47
CA LEU A 110 9.96 -4.54 -8.48
C LEU A 110 10.32 -3.06 -8.26
N ALA A 111 10.31 -2.24 -9.31
CA ALA A 111 10.57 -0.81 -9.19
C ALA A 111 9.46 -0.09 -8.40
N ALA A 112 8.19 -0.39 -8.69
CA ALA A 112 7.06 0.16 -7.95
C ALA A 112 7.05 -0.30 -6.48
N LEU A 113 7.32 -1.59 -6.23
CA LEU A 113 7.39 -2.17 -4.88
C LEU A 113 8.41 -1.46 -4.00
N LEU A 114 9.62 -1.25 -4.53
CA LEU A 114 10.66 -0.57 -3.77
C LEU A 114 10.32 0.90 -3.48
N TRP A 115 9.61 1.58 -4.37
CA TRP A 115 9.12 2.94 -4.11
C TRP A 115 8.03 2.98 -3.03
N LEU A 116 7.10 2.03 -3.03
CA LEU A 116 6.11 1.91 -1.94
C LEU A 116 6.78 1.59 -0.59
N LEU A 117 7.87 0.82 -0.58
CA LEU A 117 8.65 0.61 0.65
C LEU A 117 9.36 1.89 1.10
N ILE A 118 9.86 2.70 0.18
CA ILE A 118 10.42 4.02 0.49
C ILE A 118 9.34 4.95 1.06
N ASP A 119 8.11 4.93 0.54
CA ASP A 119 7.00 5.71 1.11
C ASP A 119 6.79 5.38 2.59
N VAL A 120 6.78 4.09 2.96
CA VAL A 120 6.63 3.67 4.37
C VAL A 120 7.73 4.26 5.25
N VAL A 121 8.97 4.24 4.77
CA VAL A 121 10.13 4.81 5.48
C VAL A 121 10.00 6.33 5.58
N VAL A 122 9.66 7.01 4.49
CA VAL A 122 9.52 8.47 4.45
C VAL A 122 8.39 8.95 5.35
N ILE A 123 7.22 8.31 5.30
CA ILE A 123 6.09 8.60 6.19
C ILE A 123 6.49 8.41 7.66
N SER A 124 7.17 7.30 7.97
CA SER A 124 7.64 7.03 9.33
C SER A 124 8.59 8.11 9.82
N ILE A 125 9.60 8.48 9.01
CA ILE A 125 10.56 9.54 9.34
C ILE A 125 9.84 10.89 9.49
N SER A 126 8.90 11.24 8.61
CA SER A 126 8.11 12.47 8.71
C SER A 126 7.34 12.56 10.02
N ILE A 127 6.71 11.45 10.45
CA ILE A 127 6.01 11.39 11.75
C ILE A 127 6.99 11.56 12.92
N PHE A 128 8.14 10.88 12.86
CA PHE A 128 9.18 11.03 13.89
C PHE A 128 9.72 12.46 13.99
N ILE A 129 9.91 13.14 12.86
CA ILE A 129 10.36 14.54 12.84
C ILE A 129 9.31 15.45 13.49
N LEU A 130 8.03 15.26 13.16
CA LEU A 130 6.95 16.13 13.62
C LEU A 130 6.68 15.98 15.11
N VAL A 131 6.53 14.75 15.57
CA VAL A 131 6.01 14.46 16.93
C VAL A 131 7.11 13.96 17.87
N GLY A 132 8.33 13.74 17.38
CA GLY A 132 9.46 13.20 18.16
C GLY A 132 9.62 13.85 19.53
N SER A 133 9.35 13.06 20.57
CA SER A 133 9.45 13.44 21.98
C SER A 133 9.92 12.23 22.81
N THR A 134 10.50 12.47 23.97
CA THR A 134 10.92 11.41 24.91
C THR A 134 9.75 10.51 25.31
N GLU A 135 8.57 11.10 25.49
CA GLU A 135 7.33 10.38 25.79
C GLU A 135 6.91 9.45 24.64
N LEU A 136 6.97 9.92 23.39
CA LEU A 136 6.69 9.04 22.24
C LEU A 136 7.64 7.85 22.18
N PHE A 137 8.94 8.04 22.43
CA PHE A 137 9.89 6.92 22.44
C PHE A 137 9.58 5.92 23.55
N SER A 138 9.19 6.40 24.74
CA SER A 138 8.76 5.54 25.85
C SER A 138 7.48 4.76 25.49
N ASN A 139 6.46 5.45 25.00
CA ASN A 139 5.20 4.85 24.59
C ASN A 139 5.40 3.83 23.45
N PHE A 140 6.27 4.14 22.49
CA PHE A 140 6.64 3.21 21.43
C PHE A 140 7.35 1.96 21.96
N SER A 141 8.24 2.09 22.95
CA SER A 141 8.89 0.94 23.60
C SER A 141 7.88 0.04 24.32
N ILE A 142 6.94 0.64 25.04
CA ILE A 142 5.85 -0.10 25.74
C ILE A 142 4.96 -0.81 24.72
N PHE A 143 4.57 -0.10 23.66
CA PHE A 143 3.80 -0.65 22.55
C PHE A 143 4.53 -1.85 21.93
N TRP A 144 5.80 -1.69 21.56
CA TRP A 144 6.59 -2.75 20.93
C TRP A 144 6.72 -3.99 21.81
N ARG A 145 6.97 -3.81 23.11
CA ARG A 145 7.04 -4.91 24.08
C ARG A 145 5.71 -5.63 24.22
N THR A 146 4.62 -4.87 24.24
CA THR A 146 3.26 -5.40 24.31
C THR A 146 2.91 -6.18 23.04
N LEU A 147 3.25 -5.62 21.88
CA LEU A 147 3.10 -6.28 20.57
C LEU A 147 3.85 -7.61 20.56
N MET A 148 5.12 -7.64 20.96
CA MET A 148 5.93 -8.87 21.01
C MET A 148 5.38 -9.90 22.00
N ARG A 149 4.81 -9.47 23.12
CA ARG A 149 4.16 -10.36 24.09
C ARG A 149 2.89 -11.00 23.52
N TYR A 150 2.02 -10.23 22.85
CA TYR A 150 0.85 -10.80 22.18
C TYR A 150 1.27 -11.70 21.01
N ALA A 151 2.35 -11.31 20.33
CA ALA A 151 2.86 -12.04 19.20
C ALA A 151 3.34 -13.45 19.57
N SER A 152 3.99 -13.59 20.73
CA SER A 152 4.45 -14.89 21.24
C SER A 152 3.31 -15.77 21.77
N GLN A 153 2.21 -15.18 22.24
CA GLN A 153 1.04 -15.92 22.70
C GLN A 153 0.23 -16.54 21.53
N THR A 154 0.33 -15.97 20.33
CA THR A 154 -0.45 -16.37 19.16
C THR A 154 0.43 -16.60 17.92
N PRO A 155 1.39 -17.55 17.96
CA PRO A 155 2.43 -17.69 16.94
C PRO A 155 1.88 -18.00 15.53
N LEU A 156 0.77 -18.72 15.42
CA LEU A 156 0.13 -18.95 14.13
C LEU A 156 -0.49 -17.67 13.56
N PHE A 157 -1.21 -16.90 14.37
CA PHE A 157 -1.83 -15.65 13.92
C PHE A 157 -0.77 -14.66 13.45
N THR A 158 0.31 -14.51 14.22
CA THR A 158 1.39 -13.59 13.87
C THR A 158 2.13 -13.97 12.60
N THR A 159 2.45 -15.24 12.41
CA THR A 159 3.07 -15.70 11.16
C THR A 159 2.17 -15.43 9.95
N LEU A 160 0.87 -15.67 10.07
CA LEU A 160 -0.10 -15.34 9.02
C LEU A 160 -0.17 -13.83 8.73
N VAL A 161 -0.18 -12.98 9.76
CA VAL A 161 -0.17 -11.52 9.60
C VAL A 161 1.11 -11.04 8.93
N ILE A 162 2.28 -11.58 9.29
CA ILE A 162 3.55 -11.23 8.64
C ILE A 162 3.53 -11.60 7.16
N ILE A 163 3.04 -12.81 6.82
CA ILE A 163 2.90 -13.24 5.42
C ILE A 163 1.94 -12.30 4.67
N ALA A 164 0.82 -11.93 5.29
CA ALA A 164 -0.15 -11.01 4.69
C ALA A 164 0.45 -9.62 4.44
N LEU A 165 1.23 -9.10 5.40
CA LEU A 165 1.91 -7.81 5.29
C LEU A 165 2.92 -7.81 4.14
N VAL A 166 3.67 -8.91 3.97
CA VAL A 166 4.64 -9.06 2.89
C VAL A 166 3.97 -9.19 1.53
N LEU A 167 2.84 -9.90 1.43
CA LEU A 167 2.11 -10.11 0.17
C LEU A 167 1.27 -8.91 -0.27
N ALA A 168 0.78 -8.09 0.67
CA ALA A 168 -0.09 -6.95 0.39
C ALA A 168 0.43 -5.98 -0.70
N PRO A 169 1.69 -5.51 -0.68
CA PRO A 169 2.18 -4.58 -1.70
C PRO A 169 2.31 -5.23 -3.09
N PHE A 170 2.57 -6.54 -3.17
CA PHE A 170 2.59 -7.27 -4.45
C PHE A 170 1.20 -7.30 -5.06
N LEU A 171 0.20 -7.73 -4.28
CA LEU A 171 -1.21 -7.76 -4.70
C LEU A 171 -1.67 -6.38 -5.21
N LEU A 172 -1.32 -5.33 -4.48
CA LEU A 172 -1.73 -3.95 -4.78
C LEU A 172 -1.19 -3.47 -6.15
N ILE A 173 0.06 -3.81 -6.48
CA ILE A 173 0.67 -3.47 -7.78
C ILE A 173 0.19 -4.41 -8.89
N ASP A 174 0.03 -5.70 -8.62
CA ASP A 174 -0.44 -6.67 -9.61
C ASP A 174 -1.85 -6.33 -10.08
N ILE A 175 -2.75 -5.94 -9.17
CA ILE A 175 -4.09 -5.48 -9.52
C ILE A 175 -4.02 -4.20 -10.36
N LEU A 176 -3.17 -3.24 -9.98
CA LEU A 176 -3.01 -1.99 -10.72
C LEU A 176 -2.57 -2.26 -12.17
N PHE A 177 -1.51 -3.04 -12.34
CA PHE A 177 -0.95 -3.35 -13.65
C PHE A 177 -1.89 -4.21 -14.48
N PHE A 178 -2.51 -5.21 -13.87
CA PHE A 178 -3.51 -6.04 -14.56
C PHE A 178 -4.70 -5.22 -15.02
N SER A 179 -5.23 -4.33 -14.18
CA SER A 179 -6.34 -3.43 -14.55
C SER A 179 -5.97 -2.54 -15.74
N ILE A 180 -4.73 -2.02 -15.76
CA ILE A 180 -4.22 -1.23 -16.89
C ILE A 180 -4.10 -2.08 -18.16
N THR A 181 -3.56 -3.30 -18.05
CA THR A 181 -3.44 -4.21 -19.21
C THR A 181 -4.81 -4.61 -19.76
N LEU A 182 -5.80 -4.84 -18.88
CA LEU A 182 -7.15 -5.23 -19.25
C LEU A 182 -7.89 -4.07 -19.92
N GLY A 183 -7.80 -2.86 -19.37
CA GLY A 183 -8.42 -1.68 -19.96
C GLY A 183 -7.84 -1.32 -21.32
N ASN A 184 -6.58 -1.63 -21.58
CA ASN A 184 -5.94 -1.39 -22.88
C ASN A 184 -6.43 -2.35 -23.99
N LEU A 185 -7.20 -3.39 -23.67
CA LEU A 185 -7.91 -4.20 -24.67
C LEU A 185 -9.13 -3.49 -25.25
N ALA A 186 -9.64 -2.43 -24.61
CA ALA A 186 -10.76 -1.65 -25.12
C ALA A 186 -10.36 -0.88 -26.38
N SER A 187 -11.30 -0.78 -27.33
CA SER A 187 -11.11 -0.03 -28.58
C SER A 187 -11.08 1.49 -28.37
N SER A 188 -11.75 1.99 -27.33
CA SER A 188 -11.82 3.40 -26.96
C SER A 188 -11.86 3.58 -25.45
N HIS A 189 -11.53 4.79 -24.97
CA HIS A 189 -11.50 5.14 -23.55
C HIS A 189 -10.70 4.18 -22.66
N LYS A 190 -9.52 3.74 -23.13
CA LYS A 190 -8.63 2.77 -22.48
C LYS A 190 -8.40 3.05 -20.99
N VAL A 191 -8.17 4.31 -20.62
CA VAL A 191 -7.97 4.71 -19.22
C VAL A 191 -9.23 4.47 -18.37
N LEU A 192 -10.41 4.80 -18.89
CA LEU A 192 -11.68 4.59 -18.18
C LEU A 192 -12.02 3.11 -18.07
N ALA A 193 -11.72 2.33 -19.11
CA ALA A 193 -11.82 0.87 -19.06
C ALA A 193 -10.88 0.27 -18.00
N SER A 194 -9.65 0.79 -17.84
CA SER A 194 -8.72 0.37 -16.78
C SER A 194 -9.24 0.68 -15.39
N ILE A 195 -9.85 1.85 -15.19
CA ILE A 195 -10.50 2.21 -13.92
C ILE A 195 -11.67 1.26 -13.65
N GLY A 196 -12.51 0.98 -14.66
CA GLY A 196 -13.62 0.03 -14.54
C GLY A 196 -13.14 -1.38 -14.19
N ALA A 197 -12.05 -1.85 -14.78
CA ALA A 197 -11.42 -3.12 -14.44
C ALA A 197 -10.95 -3.17 -12.98
N TYR A 198 -10.29 -2.11 -12.52
CA TYR A 198 -9.83 -2.01 -11.12
C TYR A 198 -10.99 -2.07 -10.14
N VAL A 199 -12.05 -1.29 -10.39
CA VAL A 199 -13.27 -1.30 -9.58
C VAL A 199 -13.92 -2.68 -9.59
N GLY A 200 -13.99 -3.34 -10.76
CA GLY A 200 -14.51 -4.70 -10.87
C GLY A 200 -13.76 -5.70 -10.00
N ILE A 201 -12.42 -5.68 -10.05
CA ILE A 201 -11.58 -6.56 -9.20
C ILE A 201 -11.79 -6.22 -7.72
N TYR A 202 -11.82 -4.93 -7.36
CA TYR A 202 -12.07 -4.50 -5.99
C TYR A 202 -13.42 -4.99 -5.46
N VAL A 203 -14.49 -4.90 -6.27
CA VAL A 203 -15.82 -5.41 -5.91
C VAL A 203 -15.77 -6.93 -5.66
N VAL A 204 -15.05 -7.70 -6.48
CA VAL A 204 -14.86 -9.14 -6.24
C VAL A 204 -14.15 -9.40 -4.91
N GLN A 205 -13.12 -8.61 -4.58
CA GLN A 205 -12.43 -8.73 -3.27
C GLN A 205 -13.38 -8.41 -2.11
N GLN A 206 -14.23 -7.37 -2.24
CA GLN A 206 -15.20 -7.02 -1.19
C GLN A 206 -16.26 -8.10 -1.00
N ILE A 207 -16.81 -8.65 -2.09
CA ILE A 207 -17.78 -9.76 -2.02
C ILE A 207 -17.15 -10.96 -1.32
N PHE A 208 -15.91 -11.31 -1.69
CA PHE A 208 -15.20 -12.40 -1.03
C PHE A 208 -14.97 -12.13 0.46
N GLY A 209 -14.53 -10.93 0.83
CA GLY A 209 -14.36 -10.53 2.23
C GLY A 209 -15.64 -10.61 3.05
N LEU A 210 -16.78 -10.19 2.47
CA LEU A 210 -18.10 -10.33 3.09
C LEU A 210 -18.48 -11.79 3.32
N ILE A 211 -18.28 -12.65 2.31
CA ILE A 211 -18.54 -14.09 2.42
C ILE A 211 -17.70 -14.70 3.54
N GLN A 212 -16.40 -14.39 3.60
CA GLN A 212 -15.53 -14.87 4.65
C GLN A 212 -16.00 -14.46 6.04
N LEU A 213 -16.38 -13.19 6.20
CA LEU A 213 -16.83 -12.64 7.47
C LEU A 213 -18.12 -13.33 7.93
N VAL A 214 -19.07 -13.59 7.03
CA VAL A 214 -20.32 -14.30 7.34
C VAL A 214 -20.04 -15.76 7.71
N VAL A 215 -19.28 -16.47 6.88
CA VAL A 215 -18.96 -17.89 7.09
C VAL A 215 -18.24 -18.08 8.42
N TRP A 216 -17.09 -17.43 8.59
CA TRP A 216 -16.29 -17.60 9.79
C TRP A 216 -16.91 -16.92 11.02
N GLY A 217 -17.67 -15.84 10.85
CA GLY A 217 -18.44 -15.22 11.93
C GLY A 217 -19.49 -16.17 12.50
N TYR A 218 -20.22 -16.87 11.64
CA TYR A 218 -21.21 -17.87 12.05
C TYR A 218 -20.56 -19.09 12.72
N PHE A 219 -19.53 -19.67 12.11
CA PHE A 219 -18.82 -20.83 12.69
C PHE A 219 -18.06 -20.48 13.98
N GLY A 220 -17.47 -19.29 14.06
CA GLY A 220 -16.76 -18.80 15.25
C GLY A 220 -17.70 -18.51 16.41
N SER A 221 -18.84 -17.86 16.16
CA SER A 221 -19.84 -17.55 17.19
C SER A 221 -20.45 -18.83 17.78
N THR A 222 -20.85 -19.77 16.92
CA THR A 222 -21.46 -21.04 17.37
C THR A 222 -20.50 -21.92 18.17
N THR A 223 -19.20 -21.93 17.85
CA THR A 223 -18.20 -22.68 18.62
C THR A 223 -17.88 -22.03 19.96
N ILE A 224 -17.76 -20.69 20.03
CA ILE A 224 -17.51 -19.97 21.30
C ILE A 224 -18.68 -20.14 22.27
N MET A 225 -19.92 -20.02 21.79
CA MET A 225 -21.11 -20.21 22.62
C MET A 225 -21.25 -21.65 23.12
N ARG A 226 -20.93 -22.65 22.30
CA ARG A 226 -21.01 -24.08 22.70
C ARG A 226 -19.98 -24.47 23.74
N VAL A 227 -18.79 -23.88 23.69
CA VAL A 227 -17.69 -24.23 24.58
C VAL A 227 -17.75 -23.42 25.89
N ASN A 228 -18.55 -22.35 25.96
CA ASN A 228 -18.73 -21.46 27.12
C ASN A 228 -17.41 -20.91 27.67
N ILE A 229 -16.39 -20.80 26.81
CA ILE A 229 -15.06 -20.29 27.14
C ILE A 229 -14.80 -19.06 26.28
N TYR A 230 -14.89 -17.89 26.89
CA TYR A 230 -14.39 -16.64 26.31
C TYR A 230 -12.88 -16.52 26.57
N SER A 231 -12.08 -17.37 25.92
CA SER A 231 -10.63 -17.19 25.90
C SER A 231 -10.17 -16.59 24.59
N ASN A 232 -9.21 -15.66 24.67
CA ASN A 232 -8.59 -15.06 23.51
C ASN A 232 -8.07 -16.12 22.53
N ASN A 233 -7.50 -17.22 23.05
CA ASN A 233 -6.95 -18.30 22.22
C ASN A 233 -8.01 -18.99 21.33
N TYR A 234 -9.23 -19.17 21.84
CA TYR A 234 -10.30 -19.75 21.02
C TYR A 234 -10.75 -18.79 19.93
N PHE A 235 -10.90 -17.50 20.23
CA PHE A 235 -11.24 -16.48 19.23
C PHE A 235 -10.23 -16.43 18.08
N PHE A 236 -8.93 -16.44 18.39
CA PHE A 236 -7.89 -16.51 17.35
C PHE A 236 -8.01 -17.78 16.50
N LYS A 237 -8.24 -18.94 17.14
CA LYS A 237 -8.25 -20.23 16.46
C LYS A 237 -9.49 -20.45 15.59
N THR A 238 -10.68 -20.07 16.06
CA THR A 238 -11.96 -20.38 15.38
C THR A 238 -12.43 -19.27 14.46
N PHE A 239 -11.98 -18.02 14.67
CA PHE A 239 -12.42 -16.87 13.88
C PHE A 239 -11.27 -16.24 13.08
N LEU A 240 -10.24 -15.70 13.74
CA LEU A 240 -9.22 -14.89 13.04
C LEU A 240 -8.30 -15.71 12.13
N ASN A 241 -7.76 -16.85 12.60
CA ASN A 241 -6.84 -17.66 11.81
C ASN A 241 -7.48 -18.21 10.53
N PRO A 242 -8.70 -18.79 10.55
CA PRO A 242 -9.34 -19.25 9.34
C PRO A 242 -9.65 -18.13 8.32
N ILE A 243 -10.05 -16.95 8.81
CA ILE A 243 -10.22 -15.75 7.96
C ILE A 243 -8.91 -15.39 7.27
N LEU A 244 -7.81 -15.29 8.03
CA LEU A 244 -6.50 -14.96 7.47
C LEU A 244 -6.00 -16.04 6.50
N ILE A 245 -6.15 -17.33 6.82
CA ILE A 245 -5.71 -18.43 5.94
C ILE A 245 -6.48 -18.37 4.61
N THR A 246 -7.80 -18.30 4.67
CA THR A 246 -8.62 -18.23 3.45
C THR A 246 -8.36 -16.95 2.66
N GLY A 247 -8.10 -15.83 3.34
CA GLY A 247 -7.74 -14.55 2.73
C GLY A 247 -6.39 -14.60 2.02
N LEU A 248 -5.40 -15.22 2.65
CA LEU A 248 -4.08 -15.43 2.05
C LEU A 248 -4.15 -16.31 0.81
N ILE A 249 -4.89 -17.41 0.86
CA ILE A 249 -5.10 -18.30 -0.29
C ILE A 249 -5.71 -17.51 -1.46
N PHE A 250 -6.77 -16.73 -1.18
CA PHE A 250 -7.40 -15.89 -2.19
C PHE A 250 -6.46 -14.84 -2.77
N ASN A 251 -5.68 -14.14 -1.93
CA ASN A 251 -4.71 -13.16 -2.38
C ASN A 251 -3.63 -13.78 -3.28
N ILE A 252 -3.13 -14.97 -2.95
CA ILE A 252 -2.14 -15.70 -3.77
C ILE A 252 -2.75 -16.08 -5.13
N ILE A 253 -3.99 -16.57 -5.14
CA ILE A 253 -4.70 -16.89 -6.38
C ILE A 253 -4.88 -15.63 -7.22
N LEU A 254 -5.27 -14.52 -6.60
CA LEU A 254 -5.52 -13.26 -7.30
C LEU A 254 -4.23 -12.67 -7.89
N ILE A 255 -3.11 -12.72 -7.16
CA ILE A 255 -1.78 -12.40 -7.67
C ILE A 255 -1.47 -13.25 -8.90
N ALA A 256 -1.61 -14.57 -8.80
CA ALA A 256 -1.30 -15.48 -9.91
C ALA A 256 -2.16 -15.19 -11.14
N VAL A 257 -3.46 -14.95 -10.96
CA VAL A 257 -4.40 -14.63 -12.05
C VAL A 257 -4.06 -13.29 -12.69
N CYS A 258 -3.83 -12.24 -11.90
CA CYS A 258 -3.50 -10.90 -12.40
C CYS A 258 -2.16 -10.90 -13.16
N TRP A 259 -1.15 -11.59 -12.61
CA TRP A 259 0.17 -11.69 -13.23
C TRP A 259 0.12 -12.50 -14.54
N MET A 260 -0.49 -13.69 -14.52
CA MET A 260 -0.64 -14.52 -15.72
C MET A 260 -1.50 -13.84 -16.79
N GLY A 261 -2.58 -13.17 -16.38
CA GLY A 261 -3.45 -12.39 -17.26
C GLY A 261 -2.70 -11.25 -17.95
N SER A 262 -1.96 -10.45 -17.17
CA SER A 262 -1.13 -9.35 -17.69
C SER A 262 -0.11 -9.86 -18.70
N LYS A 263 0.62 -10.93 -18.34
CA LYS A 263 1.62 -11.57 -19.21
C LYS A 263 0.99 -12.08 -20.50
N TYR A 264 -0.17 -12.74 -20.44
CA TYR A 264 -0.86 -13.27 -21.61
C TYR A 264 -1.27 -12.14 -22.56
N ILE A 265 -1.88 -11.07 -22.03
CA ILE A 265 -2.31 -9.91 -22.81
C ILE A 265 -1.13 -9.24 -23.49
N MET A 266 -0.04 -8.98 -22.76
CA MET A 266 1.17 -8.37 -23.32
C MET A 266 1.85 -9.23 -24.39
N THR A 267 1.67 -10.56 -24.34
CA THR A 267 2.29 -11.48 -25.32
C THR A 267 1.42 -11.68 -26.56
N LYS A 268 0.09 -11.69 -26.42
CA LYS A 268 -0.83 -12.16 -27.48
C LYS A 268 -1.82 -11.12 -27.98
N ARG A 269 -2.08 -10.05 -27.23
CA ARG A 269 -3.11 -9.05 -27.55
C ARG A 269 -2.63 -7.62 -27.27
N LEU A 270 -1.36 -7.35 -27.60
CA LEU A 270 -0.80 -6.01 -27.43
C LEU A 270 -1.45 -5.06 -28.44
N ASN A 271 -2.30 -4.15 -27.97
CA ASN A 271 -2.87 -3.10 -28.79
C ASN A 271 -2.18 -1.75 -28.49
N LEU A 272 -1.31 -1.30 -29.39
CA LEU A 272 -0.63 0.00 -29.30
C LEU A 272 -1.39 1.13 -30.03
N GLN A 273 -2.51 0.82 -30.69
CA GLN A 273 -3.38 1.78 -31.39
C GLN A 273 -4.57 2.14 -30.51
#